data_AF-A0A382WG11-F1
#
_entry.id   AF-A0A382WG11-F1
#
_cell.length_a   1.000
_cell.length_b   1.000
_cell.length_c   1.000
_cell.angle_alpha   90.00
_cell.angle_beta   90.00
_cell.angle_gamma   90.00
#
_symmetry.space_group_name_H-M   'P 1'
#
loop_
_entity.id
_entity.type
_entity.pdbx_description
1 polymer ?
#
loop_
_entity_poly.entity_id
_entity_poly.type
_entity_poly.pdbx_seq_one_letter_code
_entity_poly.pdbx_strand_id
1 'polypeptide(L)' 'MSASPPNIVFLHAHNTGRFIEPYGHAVPTPNLMKMAREGALFRRAFSAAPSCSL' A
#
# COMPACT_ATOMS: atom_id res chain seq x y z
N MET A 1 -20.05 27.09 -3.51
CA MET A 1 -18.61 26.84 -3.69
C MET A 1 -18.45 25.40 -4.14
N SER A 2 -18.02 25.13 -5.38
CA SER A 2 -17.69 23.75 -5.77
C SER A 2 -16.37 23.39 -5.12
N ALA A 3 -16.34 22.31 -4.34
CA ALA A 3 -15.09 21.82 -3.76
C ALA A 3 -14.10 21.47 -4.87
N SER A 4 -12.84 21.88 -4.73
CA SER A 4 -11.78 21.43 -5.63
C SER A 4 -11.69 19.90 -5.57
N PRO A 5 -11.43 19.23 -6.70
CA PRO A 5 -11.27 17.77 -6.72
C PRO A 5 -10.10 17.35 -5.81
N PRO A 6 -10.16 16.17 -5.18
CA PRO A 6 -9.07 15.67 -4.36
C PRO A 6 -7.85 15.34 -5.21
N ASN A 7 -6.66 15.52 -4.63
CA ASN A 7 -5.42 15.00 -5.22
C ASN A 7 -5.33 13.49 -4.99
N ILE A 8 -4.88 12.74 -6.00
CA ILE A 8 -4.68 11.29 -5.93
C ILE A 8 -3.19 11.00 -6.08
N VAL A 9 -2.60 10.30 -5.10
CA VAL A 9 -1.21 9.84 -5.14
C VAL A 9 -1.20 8.32 -5.20
N PHE A 10 -0.65 7.75 -6.27
CA PHE A 10 -0.48 6.31 -6.44
C PHE A 10 0.97 5.92 -6.15
N LEU A 11 1.16 5.10 -5.11
CA LEU A 11 2.46 4.59 -4.70
C LEU A 11 2.54 3.10 -5.02
N HIS A 12 3.57 2.70 -5.77
CA HIS A 12 3.87 1.31 -6.08
C HIS A 12 5.30 0.98 -5.66
N ALA A 13 5.47 -0.09 -4.89
CA ALA A 13 6.77 -0.53 -4.41
C ALA A 13 7.13 -1.89 -5.04
N HIS A 14 8.23 -1.93 -5.78
CA HIS A 14 8.68 -3.12 -6.49
C HIS A 14 9.17 -4.18 -5.49
N ASN A 15 8.73 -5.44 -5.68
CA ASN A 15 9.15 -6.61 -4.90
C ASN A 15 8.98 -6.54 -3.36
N THR A 16 8.19 -5.61 -2.82
CA THR A 16 7.99 -5.51 -1.36
C THR A 16 7.13 -6.66 -0.80
N GLY A 17 6.15 -7.12 -1.59
CA GLY A 17 5.21 -8.15 -1.16
C GLY A 17 4.47 -7.77 0.13
N ARG A 18 4.24 -8.76 1.00
CA ARG A 18 3.60 -8.56 2.32
C ARG A 18 4.60 -8.58 3.47
N PHE A 19 5.91 -8.58 3.23
CA PHE A 19 6.92 -8.73 4.29
C PHE A 19 7.24 -7.37 4.98
N ILE A 20 6.21 -6.70 5.50
CA ILE A 20 6.30 -5.38 6.15
C ILE A 20 5.40 -5.30 7.40
N GLU A 21 5.62 -4.30 8.25
CA GLU A 21 4.93 -4.13 9.54
C GLU A 21 3.38 -4.20 9.45
N PRO A 22 2.69 -3.54 8.49
CA PRO A 22 1.23 -3.64 8.36
C PRO A 22 0.68 -5.06 8.21
N TYR A 23 1.49 -6.00 7.74
CA TYR A 23 1.11 -7.40 7.56
C TYR A 23 1.62 -8.32 8.68
N GLY A 24 2.20 -7.77 9.75
CA GLY A 24 2.59 -8.52 10.95
C GLY A 24 4.06 -8.96 10.99
N HIS A 25 4.91 -8.44 10.11
CA HIS A 25 6.34 -8.75 10.11
C HIS A 25 7.16 -7.74 10.93
N ALA A 26 8.20 -8.20 11.61
CA ALA A 26 9.10 -7.38 12.42
C ALA A 26 10.11 -6.58 11.56
N VAL A 27 9.62 -5.90 10.52
CA VAL A 27 10.39 -4.99 9.65
C VAL A 27 9.85 -3.58 9.86
N PRO A 28 10.63 -2.64 10.42
CA PRO A 28 10.11 -1.32 10.77
C PRO A 28 9.73 -0.54 9.50
N THR A 29 8.42 -0.26 9.36
CA THR A 29 7.88 0.57 8.27
C THR A 29 6.85 1.56 8.84
N PRO A 30 7.26 2.48 9.72
CA PRO A 30 6.35 3.25 10.57
C PRO A 30 5.37 4.14 9.78
N ASN A 31 5.79 4.67 8.63
CA ASN A 31 4.93 5.48 7.75
C ASN A 31 3.87 4.62 7.04
N LEU A 32 4.22 3.40 6.63
CA LEU A 32 3.25 2.46 6.05
C LEU A 32 2.27 1.95 7.10
N MET A 33 2.74 1.74 8.33
CA MET A 33 1.88 1.36 9.46
C MET A 33 0.93 2.50 9.85
N LYS A 34 1.38 3.77 9.82
CA LYS A 34 0.51 4.93 9.98
C LYS A 34 -0.58 4.95 8.90
N MET A 35 -0.20 4.80 7.63
CA MET A 35 -1.15 4.74 6.51
C MET A 35 -2.17 3.59 6.66
N ALA A 36 -1.73 2.41 7.12
CA ALA A 36 -2.61 1.27 7.35
C ALA A 36 -3.60 1.47 8.51
N ARG A 37 -3.24 2.27 9.53
CA ARG A 37 -4.14 2.63 10.65
C ARG A 37 -5.17 3.68 10.27
N GLU A 38 -4.76 4.67 9.48
CA GLU A 38 -5.62 5.80 9.09
C GLU A 38 -6.49 5.48 7.86
N GLY A 39 -6.16 4.43 7.12
CA GLY A 39 -6.85 4.00 5.91
C GLY A 39 -7.42 2.58 5.99
N ALA A 40 -7.59 1.97 4.81
CA ALA A 40 -8.04 0.58 4.68
C ALA A 40 -6.88 -0.32 4.23
N LEU A 41 -6.61 -1.39 4.99
CA LEU A 41 -5.60 -2.39 4.65
C LEU A 41 -6.25 -3.65 4.04
N PHE A 42 -5.94 -3.92 2.77
CA PHE A 42 -6.37 -5.13 2.09
C PHE A 42 -5.44 -6.30 2.40
N ARG A 43 -5.92 -7.31 3.13
CA ARG A 43 -5.12 -8.52 3.45
C ARG A 43 -5.08 -9.56 2.32
N ARG A 44 -5.96 -9.41 1.33
CA ARG A 44 -6.14 -10.31 0.18
C ARG A 44 -6.17 -9.52 -1.14
N ALA A 45 -5.12 -8.75 -1.40
CA ALA A 45 -4.90 -8.08 -2.68
C ALA A 45 -3.85 -8.87 -3.48
N PHE A 46 -4.16 -9.20 -4.73
CA PHE A 46 -3.30 -9.99 -5.62
C PHE A 46 -2.96 -9.17 -6.87
N SER A 47 -1.74 -9.30 -7.36
CA SER A 47 -1.36 -8.77 -8.69
C SER A 47 -2.00 -9.63 -9.77
N ALA A 48 -2.34 -9.02 -10.91
CA ALA A 48 -2.86 -9.74 -12.06
C ALA A 48 -1.80 -10.68 -12.69
N ALA A 49 -0.52 -10.32 -12.56
CA ALA A 49 0.61 -11.11 -13.03
C ALA A 49 1.74 -11.14 -11.97
N PRO A 50 2.56 -12.21 -11.94
CA PRO A 50 3.67 -12.33 -11.00
C PRO A 50 4.94 -11.56 -11.43
N SER A 51 4.94 -10.98 -12.63
CA SER A 51 6.08 -10.28 -13.22
C SER A 51 5.72 -8.85 -13.62
N CYS A 52 6.73 -8.00 -13.86
CA CYS A 52 6.50 -6.57 -14.11
C CYS A 52 6.16 -6.23 -15.57
N SER A 53 6.59 -7.06 -16.52
CA SER A 53 6.49 -6.76 -17.96
C SER A 53 5.76 -7.83 -18.76
N LEU A 54 5.31 -8.90 -18.09
CA LEU A 54 4.47 -9.98 -18.66
C LEU A 54 3.18 -10.06 -17.86
#